data_AF-A0AB33TH25-F1
#
_entry.id   AF-A0AB33TH25-F1
#
_cell.length_a   1.000
_cell.length_b   1.000
_cell.length_c   1.000
_cell.angle_alpha   90.00
_cell.angle_beta   90.00
_cell.angle_gamma   90.00
#
_symmetry.space_group_name_H-M   'P 1'
#
loop_
_entity.id
_entity.type
_entity.pdbx_description
1 polymer ?
#
loop_
_entity_poly.entity_id
_entity_poly.type
_entity_poly.pdbx_seq_one_letter_code
_entity_poly.pdbx_strand_id
1 'polypeptide(L)'
;MTRLKAQGIDLLSMGEIDVADLDPDLEVLTLADPARGRYEKIVVRDDRLIGAIALGSPTNTGVLSQLFDSQGLVPADRMSLLLGTAQPQAPARPEDLPAEAVICRCNNVTKGAITEAWIQGQRSLPQIIEKTRATTGCGGCSDTVAALCTALQASAPDTDPAPINA
;
A
#
# COMPACT_ATOMS: atom_id res chain seq x y z
N MET A 1 -11.23 -4.05 -3.78
CA MET A 1 -10.33 -2.88 -3.96
C MET A 1 -9.63 -3.03 -5.31
N THR A 2 -9.60 -1.95 -6.07
CA THR A 2 -8.93 -1.82 -7.37
C THR A 2 -7.90 -0.70 -7.27
N ARG A 3 -6.71 -0.92 -7.81
CA ARG A 3 -5.68 0.12 -7.96
C ARG A 3 -5.12 0.09 -9.38
N LEU A 4 -5.04 1.25 -10.02
CA LEU A 4 -4.49 1.40 -11.36
C LEU A 4 -3.45 2.51 -11.34
N LYS A 5 -2.26 2.21 -11.85
CA LYS A 5 -1.18 3.18 -12.03
C LYS A 5 -0.75 3.13 -13.48
N ALA A 6 -1.01 4.21 -14.21
CA ALA A 6 -0.63 4.41 -15.60
C ALA A 6 -0.06 5.82 -15.78
N GLN A 7 0.47 6.12 -16.96
CA GLN A 7 1.04 7.43 -17.23
C GLN A 7 -0.04 8.52 -17.07
N GLY A 8 0.12 9.37 -16.06
CA GLY A 8 -0.83 10.44 -15.74
C GLY A 8 -2.09 10.02 -14.99
N ILE A 9 -2.22 8.74 -14.59
CA ILE A 9 -3.39 8.24 -13.86
C ILE A 9 -2.93 7.41 -12.67
N ASP A 10 -3.29 7.84 -11.46
CA ASP A 10 -3.22 7.04 -10.24
C ASP A 10 -4.65 6.95 -9.69
N LEU A 11 -5.20 5.74 -9.68
CA LEU A 11 -6.55 5.46 -9.23
C LEU A 11 -6.51 4.41 -8.12
N LEU A 12 -7.23 4.69 -7.05
CA LEU A 12 -7.62 3.75 -6.01
C LEU A 12 -9.13 3.76 -5.89
N SER A 13 -9.74 2.59 -5.77
CA SER A 13 -11.16 2.43 -5.50
C SER A 13 -11.37 1.24 -4.57
N MET A 14 -12.11 1.40 -3.48
CA MET A 14 -12.32 0.33 -2.50
C MET A 14 -13.63 0.50 -1.75
N GLY A 15 -14.17 -0.63 -1.27
CA GLY A 15 -15.29 -0.64 -0.34
C GLY A 15 -16.61 -0.16 -0.94
N GLU A 16 -17.49 0.32 -0.06
CA GLU A 16 -18.81 0.86 -0.38
C GLU A 16 -18.68 2.32 -0.86
N ILE A 17 -18.67 2.52 -2.18
CA ILE A 17 -18.50 3.85 -2.81
C ILE A 17 -19.76 4.36 -3.52
N ASP A 18 -20.67 3.45 -3.84
CA ASP A 18 -21.96 3.72 -4.46
C ASP A 18 -23.01 3.90 -3.35
N VAL A 19 -22.91 5.04 -2.67
CA VAL A 19 -23.78 5.46 -1.57
C VAL A 19 -24.32 6.84 -1.85
N ALA A 20 -25.51 7.14 -1.33
CA ALA A 20 -26.10 8.47 -1.42
C ALA A 20 -25.26 9.48 -0.63
N ASP A 21 -25.09 10.69 -1.16
CA ASP A 21 -24.28 11.72 -0.52
C ASP A 21 -24.91 12.25 0.79
N LEU A 22 -26.23 12.09 0.96
CA LEU A 22 -27.01 12.55 2.12
C LEU A 22 -27.61 11.38 2.92
N ASP A 23 -26.85 10.30 3.06
CA ASP A 23 -27.23 9.17 3.92
C ASP A 23 -27.01 9.55 5.41
N PRO A 24 -28.03 9.45 6.28
CA PRO A 24 -27.91 9.86 7.68
C PRO A 24 -26.96 8.98 8.50
N ASP A 25 -26.67 7.76 8.04
CA ASP A 25 -25.80 6.82 8.74
C ASP A 25 -24.33 6.89 8.27
N LEU A 26 -24.05 7.75 7.28
CA LEU A 26 -22.74 7.86 6.65
C LEU A 26 -22.21 9.29 6.65
N GLU A 27 -20.90 9.42 6.86
CA GLU A 27 -20.17 10.63 6.52
C GLU A 27 -19.56 10.45 5.12
N VAL A 28 -20.14 11.13 4.12
CA VAL A 28 -19.62 11.13 2.75
C VAL A 28 -18.91 12.45 2.48
N LEU A 29 -17.64 12.39 2.07
CA LEU A 29 -16.89 13.56 1.68
C LEU A 29 -16.34 13.39 0.27
N THR A 30 -16.49 14.44 -0.55
CA THR A 30 -16.03 14.46 -1.94
C THR A 30 -15.25 15.74 -2.23
N LEU A 31 -14.12 15.60 -2.90
CA LEU A 31 -13.33 16.70 -3.48
C LEU A 31 -13.09 16.42 -4.96
N ALA A 32 -13.39 17.41 -5.81
CA ALA A 32 -13.18 17.32 -7.25
C ALA A 32 -12.43 18.56 -7.76
N ASP A 33 -11.33 18.33 -8.48
CA ASP A 33 -10.65 19.33 -9.31
C ASP A 33 -10.47 18.75 -10.73
N PRO A 34 -11.50 18.82 -11.58
CA PRO A 34 -11.47 18.27 -12.92
C PRO A 34 -10.40 18.90 -13.82
N ALA A 35 -10.10 20.19 -13.61
CA ALA A 35 -9.08 20.90 -14.39
C ALA A 35 -7.67 20.32 -14.17
N ARG A 36 -7.43 19.71 -13.00
CA ARG A 36 -6.19 19.01 -12.67
C ARG A 36 -6.33 17.48 -12.65
N GLY A 37 -7.48 16.95 -13.08
CA GLY A 37 -7.74 15.51 -13.11
C GLY A 37 -7.77 14.86 -11.73
N ARG A 38 -8.20 15.58 -10.68
CA ARG A 38 -8.26 15.06 -9.32
C ARG A 38 -9.70 14.79 -8.88
N TYR A 39 -9.92 13.65 -8.26
CA TYR A 39 -11.18 13.30 -7.63
C TYR A 39 -10.92 12.41 -6.42
N GLU A 40 -11.43 12.81 -5.27
CA GLU A 40 -11.35 12.07 -4.03
C GLU A 40 -12.76 11.92 -3.47
N LYS A 41 -13.15 10.71 -3.09
CA LYS A 41 -14.37 10.42 -2.34
C LYS A 41 -14.00 9.50 -1.19
N ILE A 42 -14.46 9.78 0.01
CA ILE A 42 -14.39 8.86 1.14
C ILE A 42 -15.79 8.66 1.73
N VAL A 43 -16.02 7.46 2.23
CA VAL A 43 -17.25 7.06 2.90
C VAL A 43 -16.86 6.49 4.25
N VAL A 44 -17.37 7.12 5.31
CA VAL A 44 -17.07 6.79 6.69
C VAL A 44 -18.35 6.37 7.41
N ARG A 45 -18.26 5.32 8.21
CA ARG A 45 -19.32 4.83 9.11
C ARG A 45 -18.68 4.50 10.45
N ASP A 46 -19.27 4.97 11.54
CA ASP A 46 -18.76 4.73 12.91
C ASP A 46 -17.25 5.02 13.07
N ASP A 47 -16.78 6.18 12.59
CA ASP A 47 -15.37 6.58 12.59
C ASP A 47 -14.42 5.65 11.81
N ARG A 48 -14.93 4.79 10.93
CA ARG A 48 -14.13 3.87 10.11
C ARG A 48 -14.34 4.10 8.63
N LEU A 49 -13.27 3.96 7.86
CA LEU A 49 -13.30 4.08 6.41
C LEU A 49 -13.93 2.81 5.80
N ILE A 50 -15.13 2.94 5.23
CA ILE A 50 -15.85 1.83 4.58
C ILE A 50 -15.77 1.88 3.05
N GLY A 51 -15.37 3.02 2.48
CA GLY A 51 -15.20 3.18 1.05
C GLY A 51 -14.33 4.38 0.69
N ALA A 52 -13.59 4.27 -0.42
CA ALA A 52 -12.79 5.37 -0.94
C ALA A 52 -12.59 5.30 -2.45
N ILE A 53 -12.52 6.46 -3.09
CA ILE A 53 -12.02 6.68 -4.45
C ILE A 53 -10.94 7.76 -4.34
N ALA A 54 -9.76 7.51 -4.90
CA ALA A 54 -8.70 8.51 -5.02
C ALA A 54 -8.17 8.49 -6.45
N LEU A 55 -8.28 9.59 -7.17
CA LEU A 55 -7.84 9.77 -8.55
C LEU A 55 -6.92 10.98 -8.62
N GLY A 56 -5.73 10.79 -9.18
CA GLY A 56 -4.76 11.88 -9.38
C GLY A 56 -4.11 12.37 -8.08
N SER A 57 -4.15 11.57 -7.00
CA SER A 57 -3.55 11.88 -5.69
C SER A 57 -2.73 10.69 -5.14
N PRO A 58 -1.52 10.45 -5.67
CA PRO A 58 -0.73 9.27 -5.35
C PRO A 58 -0.41 9.14 -3.85
N THR A 59 -0.13 10.26 -3.18
CA THR A 59 0.22 10.33 -1.75
C THR A 59 -0.89 9.81 -0.85
N ASN A 60 -2.15 9.96 -1.27
CA ASN A 60 -3.29 9.63 -0.43
C ASN A 60 -3.62 8.14 -0.42
N THR A 61 -3.24 7.44 -1.49
CA THR A 61 -3.60 6.03 -1.70
C THR A 61 -3.08 5.10 -0.62
N GLY A 62 -1.91 5.38 -0.03
CA GLY A 62 -1.30 4.57 1.01
C GLY A 62 -2.08 4.62 2.33
N VAL A 63 -2.38 5.84 2.81
CA VAL A 63 -3.10 6.08 4.06
C VAL A 63 -4.51 5.50 3.99
N LEU A 64 -5.23 5.75 2.90
CA LEU A 64 -6.58 5.20 2.70
C LEU A 64 -6.59 3.67 2.68
N SER A 65 -5.65 3.04 1.97
CA SER A 65 -5.52 1.57 1.98
C SER A 65 -5.24 1.03 3.38
N GLN A 66 -4.35 1.67 4.14
CA GLN A 66 -4.02 1.24 5.50
C GLN A 66 -5.22 1.37 6.46
N LEU A 67 -5.94 2.49 6.44
CA LEU A 67 -7.12 2.72 7.27
C LEU A 67 -8.23 1.73 6.95
N PHE A 68 -8.45 1.45 5.66
CA PHE A 68 -9.42 0.45 5.21
C PHE A 68 -9.02 -0.96 5.66
N ASP A 69 -7.77 -1.36 5.48
CA ASP A 69 -7.31 -2.71 5.81
C ASP A 69 -7.27 -2.98 7.31
N SER A 70 -6.79 -2.02 8.10
CA SER A 70 -6.74 -2.12 9.56
C SER A 70 -8.09 -1.94 10.23
N GLN A 71 -9.09 -1.47 9.47
CA GLN A 71 -10.33 -0.94 10.01
C GLN A 71 -10.04 0.11 11.09
N GLY A 72 -8.98 0.92 10.95
CA GLY A 72 -8.57 1.91 11.93
C GLY A 72 -9.57 3.05 12.09
N LEU A 73 -9.50 3.78 13.21
CA LEU A 73 -10.26 5.02 13.35
C LEU A 73 -9.69 6.07 12.40
N VAL A 74 -10.55 6.73 11.65
CA VAL A 74 -10.18 7.85 10.80
C VAL A 74 -9.90 9.12 11.63
N PRO A 75 -9.04 10.04 11.17
CA PRO A 75 -8.79 11.30 11.89
C PRO A 75 -10.07 12.09 12.11
N ALA A 76 -10.13 12.87 13.21
CA ALA A 76 -11.28 13.74 13.49
C ALA A 76 -11.48 14.79 12.38
N ASP A 77 -10.39 15.35 11.85
CA ASP A 77 -10.45 16.16 10.63
C ASP A 77 -10.50 15.26 9.40
N ARG A 78 -11.70 14.95 8.93
CA ARG A 78 -11.94 14.14 7.73
C ARG A 78 -11.34 14.76 6.46
N MET A 79 -11.26 16.09 6.40
CA MET A 79 -10.73 16.80 5.23
C MET A 79 -9.24 16.50 5.02
N SER A 80 -8.50 16.23 6.10
CA SER A 80 -7.11 15.82 6.03
C SER A 80 -6.88 14.55 5.19
N LEU A 81 -7.88 13.65 5.15
CA LEU A 81 -7.86 12.48 4.30
C LEU A 81 -8.07 12.85 2.82
N LEU A 82 -8.94 13.78 2.46
CA LEU A 82 -9.11 14.20 1.05
C LEU A 82 -7.90 14.99 0.53
N LEU A 83 -7.26 15.78 1.40
CA LEU A 83 -6.12 16.62 1.06
C LEU A 83 -4.78 15.88 1.10
N GLY A 84 -4.75 14.64 1.59
CA GLY A 84 -3.53 13.87 1.78
C GLY A 84 -2.59 14.47 2.83
N THR A 85 -3.11 15.29 3.74
CA THR A 85 -2.35 15.88 4.86
C THR A 85 -2.43 15.03 6.12
N ALA A 86 -3.32 14.03 6.15
CA ALA A 86 -3.35 13.02 7.18
C ALA A 86 -1.99 12.30 7.22
N GLN A 87 -1.27 12.46 8.33
CA GLN A 87 -0.04 11.72 8.55
C GLN A 87 -0.40 10.27 8.89
N PRO A 88 0.23 9.28 8.24
CA PRO A 88 0.20 7.93 8.77
C PRO A 88 0.71 7.97 10.21
N GLN A 89 0.06 7.27 11.12
CA GLN A 89 0.74 6.87 12.35
C GLN A 89 2.00 6.14 11.92
N ALA A 90 3.16 6.51 12.50
CA ALA A 90 4.48 6.12 12.00
C ALA A 90 4.44 4.69 11.44
N PRO A 91 4.65 4.50 10.11
CA PRO A 91 4.39 3.22 9.49
C PRO A 91 5.23 2.17 10.21
N ALA A 92 4.58 1.07 10.63
CA ALA A 92 5.31 -0.08 11.14
C ALA A 92 6.41 -0.41 10.12
N ARG A 93 7.66 -0.50 10.58
CA ARG A 93 8.76 -0.77 9.67
C ARG A 93 8.49 -2.12 9.01
N PRO A 94 8.78 -2.31 7.71
CA PRO A 94 8.46 -3.57 7.02
C PRO A 94 8.97 -4.83 7.74
N GLU A 95 10.10 -4.71 8.44
CA GLU A 95 10.67 -5.73 9.32
C GLU A 95 9.85 -6.06 10.57
N ASP A 96 9.02 -5.14 11.05
CA ASP A 96 8.16 -5.30 12.24
C ASP A 96 6.81 -5.96 11.90
N LEU A 97 6.44 -6.05 10.62
CA LEU A 97 5.17 -6.66 10.18
C LEU A 97 5.13 -8.19 10.43
N PRO A 98 3.96 -8.78 10.71
CA PRO A 98 3.83 -10.25 10.78
C PRO A 98 4.07 -10.89 9.40
N ALA A 99 4.40 -12.19 9.37
CA ALA A 99 4.71 -12.90 8.13
C ALA A 99 3.49 -12.95 7.18
N GLU A 100 2.29 -12.95 7.72
CA GLU A 100 1.01 -12.99 7.01
C GLU A 100 0.63 -11.64 6.39
N ALA A 101 1.32 -10.55 6.76
CA ALA A 101 1.04 -9.22 6.24
C ALA A 101 1.19 -9.19 4.71
N VAL A 102 0.12 -8.80 4.02
CA VAL A 102 0.11 -8.65 2.56
C VAL A 102 0.91 -7.40 2.18
N ILE A 103 2.02 -7.59 1.47
CA ILE A 103 2.88 -6.51 0.97
C ILE A 103 2.46 -6.12 -0.44
N CYS A 104 2.23 -7.08 -1.33
CA CYS A 104 1.76 -6.82 -2.70
C CYS A 104 0.34 -7.35 -2.88
N ARG A 105 -0.66 -6.45 -2.86
CA ARG A 105 -2.05 -6.84 -3.05
C ARG A 105 -2.35 -7.33 -4.47
N CYS A 106 -1.73 -6.73 -5.50
CA CYS A 106 -1.99 -7.12 -6.90
C CYS A 106 -1.62 -8.58 -7.20
N ASN A 107 -0.57 -9.08 -6.57
CA ASN A 107 -0.07 -10.44 -6.78
C ASN A 107 -0.21 -11.32 -5.52
N ASN A 108 -0.96 -10.84 -4.52
CA ASN A 108 -1.18 -11.50 -3.23
C ASN A 108 0.10 -12.01 -2.55
N VAL A 109 1.15 -11.18 -2.50
CA VAL A 109 2.45 -11.53 -1.90
C VAL A 109 2.51 -11.02 -0.47
N THR A 110 2.79 -11.91 0.48
CA THR A 110 2.99 -11.57 1.90
C THR A 110 4.45 -11.29 2.22
N LYS A 111 4.71 -10.69 3.40
CA LYS A 111 6.07 -10.55 3.93
C LYS A 111 6.76 -11.91 4.00
N GLY A 112 6.07 -12.92 4.53
CA GLY A 112 6.58 -14.29 4.66
C GLY A 112 7.03 -14.88 3.33
N ALA A 113 6.27 -14.67 2.25
CA ALA A 113 6.65 -15.12 0.91
C ALA A 113 7.93 -14.45 0.40
N ILE A 114 8.13 -13.15 0.68
CA ILE A 114 9.35 -12.42 0.31
C ILE A 114 10.54 -12.93 1.15
N THR A 115 10.34 -13.09 2.46
CA THR A 115 11.38 -13.61 3.37
C THR A 115 11.77 -15.04 3.02
N GLU A 116 10.81 -15.89 2.65
CA GLU A 116 11.09 -17.26 2.20
C GLU A 116 11.87 -17.28 0.88
N ALA A 117 11.45 -16.48 -0.11
CA ALA A 117 12.18 -16.35 -1.38
C ALA A 117 13.62 -15.86 -1.14
N TRP A 118 13.78 -14.92 -0.20
CA TRP A 118 15.11 -14.51 0.27
C TRP A 118 15.85 -15.72 0.83
N ILE A 119 15.36 -16.42 1.85
CA ILE A 119 16.04 -17.59 2.43
C ILE A 119 16.44 -18.63 1.35
N GLN A 120 15.59 -18.85 0.35
CA GLN A 120 15.82 -19.77 -0.78
C GLN A 120 16.89 -19.35 -1.79
N GLY A 121 17.52 -18.18 -1.64
CA GLY A 121 18.68 -17.78 -2.46
C GLY A 121 18.48 -16.50 -3.28
N GLN A 122 17.27 -15.93 -3.31
CA GLN A 122 17.00 -14.69 -4.05
C GLN A 122 17.51 -13.49 -3.26
N ARG A 123 18.78 -13.10 -3.48
CA ARG A 123 19.50 -12.07 -2.71
C ARG A 123 19.48 -10.67 -3.34
N SER A 124 18.58 -10.44 -4.29
CA SER A 124 18.45 -9.12 -4.95
C SER A 124 17.00 -8.79 -5.24
N LEU A 125 16.70 -7.49 -5.32
CA LEU A 125 15.36 -7.01 -5.65
C LEU A 125 14.85 -7.58 -6.99
N PRO A 126 15.63 -7.61 -8.10
CA PRO A 126 15.17 -8.23 -9.34
C PRO A 126 14.80 -9.71 -9.19
N GLN A 127 15.60 -10.48 -8.46
CA GLN A 127 15.34 -11.89 -8.18
C GLN A 127 14.08 -12.11 -7.34
N ILE A 128 13.85 -11.27 -6.33
CA ILE A 128 12.62 -11.28 -5.53
C ILE A 128 11.40 -10.95 -6.40
N ILE A 129 11.50 -9.94 -7.27
CA ILE A 129 10.44 -9.58 -8.23
C ILE A 129 10.14 -10.75 -9.16
N GLU A 130 11.16 -11.38 -9.73
CA GLU A 130 11.01 -12.53 -10.62
C GLU A 130 10.32 -13.70 -9.91
N LYS A 131 10.75 -14.03 -8.69
CA LYS A 131 10.23 -15.17 -7.92
C LYS A 131 8.82 -14.96 -7.39
N THR A 132 8.52 -13.77 -6.87
CA THR A 132 7.26 -13.49 -6.17
C THR A 132 6.24 -12.76 -7.02
N ARG A 133 6.67 -12.19 -8.15
CA ARG A 133 5.90 -11.23 -8.96
C ARG A 133 5.50 -9.96 -8.20
N ALA A 134 5.98 -9.71 -6.99
CA ALA A 134 5.76 -8.43 -6.32
C ALA A 134 6.17 -7.26 -7.24
N THR A 135 5.58 -6.08 -7.04
CA THR A 135 5.80 -4.85 -7.84
C THR A 135 5.34 -4.86 -9.31
N THR A 136 5.04 -6.02 -9.90
CA THR A 136 4.66 -6.15 -11.33
C THR A 136 3.22 -5.75 -11.68
N GLY A 137 2.39 -5.46 -10.68
CA GLY A 137 1.01 -5.00 -10.87
C GLY A 137 0.91 -3.48 -10.91
N CYS A 138 0.31 -2.87 -9.87
CA CYS A 138 0.19 -1.42 -9.77
C CYS A 138 1.46 -0.68 -9.30
N GLY A 139 2.50 -1.41 -8.87
CA GLY A 139 3.73 -0.83 -8.32
C GLY A 139 3.59 -0.13 -6.95
N GLY A 140 2.42 -0.16 -6.30
CA GLY A 140 2.22 0.51 -5.01
C GLY A 140 3.00 -0.06 -3.82
N CYS A 141 3.59 -1.24 -3.97
CA CYS A 141 4.39 -1.93 -2.95
C CYS A 141 5.91 -1.82 -3.18
N SER A 142 6.36 -1.16 -4.25
CA SER A 142 7.78 -1.20 -4.67
C SER A 142 8.74 -0.72 -3.59
N ASP A 143 8.44 0.39 -2.92
CA ASP A 143 9.29 0.95 -1.87
C ASP A 143 9.34 0.02 -0.64
N THR A 144 8.19 -0.55 -0.25
CA THR A 144 8.10 -1.52 0.85
C THR A 144 8.89 -2.79 0.56
N VAL A 145 8.82 -3.31 -0.67
CA VAL A 145 9.58 -4.50 -1.08
C VAL A 145 11.09 -4.21 -1.09
N ALA A 146 11.49 -3.05 -1.60
CA ALA A 146 12.90 -2.62 -1.59
C ALA A 146 13.44 -2.49 -0.16
N ALA A 147 12.70 -1.81 0.73
CA ALA A 147 13.06 -1.66 2.14
C ALA A 147 13.17 -3.02 2.86
N LEU A 148 12.25 -3.96 2.59
CA LEU A 148 12.30 -5.30 3.16
C LEU A 148 13.54 -6.08 2.66
N CYS A 149 13.90 -5.98 1.39
CA CYS A 149 15.13 -6.58 0.85
C CYS A 149 16.38 -6.01 1.53
N THR A 150 16.44 -4.68 1.73
CA THR A 150 17.55 -4.03 2.44
C THR A 150 17.65 -4.51 3.89
N ALA A 151 16.52 -4.60 4.60
CA ALA A 151 16.49 -5.10 5.97
C ALA A 151 16.95 -6.57 6.06
N LEU A 152 16.49 -7.43 5.14
CA LEU A 152 16.89 -8.84 5.07
C LEU A 152 18.39 -8.98 4.79
N GLN A 153 18.95 -8.15 3.92
CA GLN A 153 20.39 -8.10 3.66
C GLN A 153 21.20 -7.71 4.90
N ALA A 154 20.76 -6.69 5.64
CA ALA A 154 21.43 -6.26 6.87
C ALA A 154 21.40 -7.32 7.99
N SER A 155 20.39 -8.19 7.98
CA SER A 155 20.22 -9.28 8.96
C SER A 155 20.93 -10.60 8.59
N ALA A 156 21.41 -10.74 7.35
CA ALA A 156 22.12 -11.94 6.90
C ALA A 156 23.63 -11.77 7.13
N PRO A 157 24.31 -12.63 7.92
CA PRO A 157 25.77 -12.64 7.93
C PRO A 157 26.28 -13.00 6.53
N ASP A 158 27.27 -12.25 6.04
CA ASP A 158 27.94 -12.49 4.76
C ASP A 158 28.27 -13.98 4.60
N THR A 159 27.57 -14.65 3.70
CA THR A 159 28.00 -15.95 3.19
C THR A 159 28.56 -15.69 1.81
N ASP A 160 29.74 -15.08 1.78
CA ASP A 160 30.56 -15.00 0.57
C ASP A 160 31.02 -16.43 0.25
N PRO A 161 30.62 -17.04 -0.89
CA PRO A 161 31.18 -18.31 -1.29
C PRO A 161 32.66 -18.07 -1.63
N ALA A 162 33.54 -18.52 -0.73
CA ALA A 162 34.98 -18.48 -0.91
C ALA A 162 35.38 -18.88 -2.34
N PRO A 163 36.37 -18.19 -2.96
CA PRO A 163 36.77 -18.51 -4.32
C PRO A 163 37.27 -19.95 -4.38
N ILE A 164 36.64 -20.77 -5.24
CA ILE A 164 37.14 -22.09 -5.62
C ILE A 164 38.40 -21.84 -6.46
N ASN A 165 39.55 -21.83 -5.82
CA ASN A 165 40.84 -22.03 -6.48
C ASN A 165 41.07 -23.55 -6.60
N ALA A 166 41.12 -24.03 -7.84
CA ALA A 166 41.80 -25.26 -8.24
C ALA A 166 42.47 -25.02 -9.59
#